data_AF-A0A2T7Q1G1-F1
#
_entry.id   AF-A0A2T7Q1G1-F1
#
_cell.length_a   1.000
_cell.length_b   1.000
_cell.length_c   1.000
_cell.angle_alpha   90.00
_cell.angle_beta   90.00
_cell.angle_gamma   90.00
#
_symmetry.space_group_name_H-M   'P 1'
#
loop_
_entity.id
_entity.type
_entity.pdbx_description
1 polymer ?
#
loop_
_entity_poly.entity_id
_entity_poly.type
_entity_poly.pdbx_seq_one_letter_code
_entity_poly.pdbx_strand_id
1 'polypeptide(L)'
;MFQQDMSNLQASSDFLRANILTQFGGVYMDRDVVWTSRIPDWLFHYPAVASFDWPTWGTWPDCFNLGVLMARAQAPWLRHWQDALRFYKREWSSFTATYMPYKILEHHPRELLVYDRLQVICFRDICHPTWQQDFRRAIQDKRPTLPFQWRDVHAIHVTQPKPPTSWATPRAVFTGQDVFAEIGRYVLETSGRSHLQQT
;
A
#
# COMPACT_ATOMS: atom_id res chain seq x y z
N MET A 1 16.42 -5.71 -20.45
CA MET A 1 17.74 -5.60 -19.81
C MET A 1 17.74 -4.31 -19.00
N PHE A 2 18.05 -4.36 -17.71
CA PHE A 2 18.12 -3.17 -16.85
C PHE A 2 19.36 -2.35 -17.18
N GLN A 3 19.25 -1.03 -17.01
CA GLN A 3 20.36 -0.12 -17.24
C GLN A 3 21.35 -0.07 -16.06
N GLN A 4 20.96 -0.57 -14.87
CA GLN A 4 21.74 -0.52 -13.63
C GLN A 4 21.42 -1.71 -12.70
N ASP A 5 22.35 -2.02 -11.80
CA ASP A 5 22.17 -3.01 -10.73
C ASP A 5 21.20 -2.51 -9.64
N MET A 6 20.23 -3.34 -9.26
CA MET A 6 19.28 -3.08 -8.17
C MET A 6 19.82 -3.58 -6.83
N SER A 7 20.75 -2.84 -6.23
CA SER A 7 21.30 -3.18 -4.89
C SER A 7 20.38 -2.80 -3.72
N ASN A 8 19.31 -2.03 -3.97
CA ASN A 8 18.32 -1.66 -2.97
C ASN A 8 17.21 -2.73 -2.90
N LEU A 9 17.07 -3.39 -1.75
CA LEU A 9 16.05 -4.43 -1.54
C LEU A 9 14.61 -3.95 -1.82
N GLN A 10 14.30 -2.68 -1.54
CA GLN A 10 12.97 -2.12 -1.84
C GLN A 10 12.75 -2.05 -3.36
N ALA A 11 13.72 -1.55 -4.11
CA ALA A 11 13.64 -1.50 -5.57
C ALA A 11 13.56 -2.91 -6.20
N SER A 12 14.31 -3.87 -5.64
CA SER A 12 14.21 -5.28 -6.05
C SER A 12 12.82 -5.85 -5.76
N SER A 13 12.19 -5.48 -4.63
CA SER A 13 10.80 -5.85 -4.32
C SER A 13 9.80 -5.24 -5.32
N ASP A 14 10.01 -3.98 -5.75
CA ASP A 14 9.18 -3.33 -6.79
C ASP A 14 9.27 -4.08 -8.11
N PHE A 15 10.47 -4.48 -8.52
CA PHE A 15 10.65 -5.30 -9.70
C PHE A 15 9.99 -6.68 -9.58
N LEU A 16 10.23 -7.37 -8.46
CA LEU A 16 9.65 -8.69 -8.23
C LEU A 16 8.12 -8.64 -8.22
N ARG A 17 7.50 -7.68 -7.52
CA ARG A 17 6.03 -7.55 -7.47
C ARG A 17 5.45 -7.29 -8.85
N ALA A 18 6.08 -6.43 -9.65
CA ALA A 18 5.64 -6.13 -11.01
C ALA A 18 5.69 -7.38 -11.91
N ASN A 19 6.76 -8.18 -11.84
CA ASN A 19 6.88 -9.42 -12.62
C ASN A 19 5.90 -10.49 -12.18
N ILE A 20 5.81 -10.73 -10.87
CA ILE A 20 4.95 -11.79 -10.32
C ILE A 20 3.50 -11.49 -10.70
N LEU A 21 3.03 -10.26 -10.48
CA LEU A 21 1.67 -9.89 -10.87
C LEU A 21 1.45 -9.89 -12.38
N THR A 22 2.45 -9.52 -13.18
CA THR A 22 2.31 -9.60 -14.65
C THR A 22 2.18 -11.05 -15.11
N GLN A 23 2.95 -11.97 -14.53
CA GLN A 23 2.94 -13.37 -14.92
C GLN A 23 1.72 -14.12 -14.39
N PHE A 24 1.34 -13.90 -13.14
CA PHE A 24 0.35 -14.72 -12.43
C PHE A 24 -0.94 -13.97 -12.08
N GLY A 25 -0.92 -12.63 -12.10
CA GLY A 25 -1.98 -11.82 -11.51
C GLY A 25 -2.11 -12.04 -10.00
N GLY A 26 -3.28 -11.70 -9.46
CA GLY A 26 -3.62 -11.89 -8.05
C GLY A 26 -3.51 -10.60 -7.24
N VAL A 27 -3.16 -10.77 -5.97
CA VAL A 27 -3.09 -9.71 -4.97
C VAL A 27 -1.70 -9.72 -4.36
N TYR A 28 -1.03 -8.58 -4.41
CA TYR A 28 0.23 -8.33 -3.73
C TYR A 28 -0.01 -7.50 -2.46
N MET A 29 0.76 -7.76 -1.42
CA MET A 29 0.86 -6.90 -0.25
C MET A 29 2.30 -6.79 0.27
N ASP A 30 2.69 -5.61 0.78
CA ASP A 30 3.91 -5.42 1.55
C ASP A 30 3.81 -6.17 2.90
N ARG A 31 4.96 -6.47 3.53
CA ARG A 31 4.99 -7.26 4.78
C ARG A 31 4.38 -6.55 6.00
N ASP A 32 4.23 -5.23 5.92
CA ASP A 32 3.66 -4.34 6.92
C ASP A 32 2.23 -3.89 6.58
N VAL A 33 1.58 -4.64 5.68
CA VAL A 33 0.14 -4.54 5.40
C VAL A 33 -0.62 -5.61 6.18
N VAL A 34 -1.76 -5.23 6.74
CA VAL A 34 -2.74 -6.14 7.34
C VAL A 34 -4.10 -5.94 6.69
N TRP A 35 -4.72 -7.02 6.21
CA TRP A 35 -6.08 -7.00 5.69
C TRP A 35 -7.10 -6.98 6.84
N THR A 36 -8.03 -6.04 6.81
CA THR A 36 -9.11 -5.83 7.79
C THR A 36 -10.46 -6.36 7.30
N SER A 37 -10.59 -6.69 6.03
CA SER A 37 -11.80 -7.30 5.49
C SER A 37 -11.51 -8.13 4.26
N ARG A 38 -12.48 -8.96 3.87
CA ARG A 38 -12.44 -9.66 2.58
C ARG A 38 -12.44 -8.64 1.46
N ILE A 39 -11.59 -8.86 0.47
CA ILE A 39 -11.55 -8.09 -0.77
C ILE A 39 -12.88 -8.30 -1.53
N PRO A 40 -13.62 -7.23 -1.86
CA PRO A 40 -14.87 -7.35 -2.62
C PRO A 40 -14.66 -7.98 -4.00
N ASP A 41 -15.54 -8.91 -4.38
CA ASP A 41 -15.42 -9.65 -5.65
C ASP A 41 -15.42 -8.73 -6.89
N TRP A 42 -16.11 -7.58 -6.80
CA TRP A 42 -16.18 -6.60 -7.89
C TRP A 42 -14.82 -5.94 -8.20
N LEU A 43 -13.86 -5.92 -7.28
CA LEU A 43 -12.51 -5.41 -7.55
C LEU A 43 -11.73 -6.29 -8.52
N PHE A 44 -12.00 -7.60 -8.56
CA PHE A 44 -11.37 -8.53 -9.51
C PHE A 44 -11.88 -8.33 -10.95
N HIS A 45 -12.92 -7.51 -11.15
CA HIS A 45 -13.40 -7.15 -12.48
C HIS A 45 -12.51 -6.14 -13.21
N TYR A 46 -11.63 -5.43 -12.49
CA TYR A 46 -10.71 -4.45 -13.08
C TYR A 46 -9.39 -5.08 -13.52
N PRO A 47 -8.72 -4.54 -14.56
CA PRO A 47 -7.42 -5.05 -15.00
C PRO A 47 -6.34 -4.92 -13.92
N ALA A 48 -6.31 -3.78 -13.23
CA ALA A 48 -5.49 -3.53 -12.06
C ALA A 48 -6.23 -2.62 -11.07
N VAL A 49 -5.90 -2.72 -9.78
CA VAL A 49 -6.42 -1.87 -8.71
C VAL A 49 -5.28 -1.46 -7.78
N ALA A 50 -5.15 -0.16 -7.53
CA ALA A 50 -4.19 0.40 -6.59
C ALA A 50 -4.82 1.60 -5.86
N SER A 51 -4.08 2.18 -4.91
CA SER A 51 -4.47 3.41 -4.23
C SER A 51 -3.38 4.47 -4.36
N PHE A 52 -3.79 5.73 -4.34
CA PHE A 52 -2.83 6.82 -4.16
C PHE A 52 -2.13 6.73 -2.81
N ASP A 53 -0.94 7.33 -2.75
CA ASP A 53 -0.24 7.64 -1.52
C ASP A 53 -0.71 9.02 -1.00
N TRP A 54 -0.45 9.33 0.27
CA TRP A 54 -0.79 10.63 0.85
C TRP A 54 0.25 11.77 0.69
N PRO A 55 1.57 11.52 0.58
CA PRO A 55 2.52 12.61 0.63
C PRO A 55 2.51 13.41 -0.66
N THR A 56 2.59 14.74 -0.53
CA THR A 56 2.84 15.63 -1.66
C THR A 56 4.31 15.53 -2.07
N TRP A 57 4.57 15.30 -3.37
CA TRP A 57 5.93 15.22 -3.89
C TRP A 57 6.16 16.20 -5.03
N GLY A 58 6.76 17.35 -4.71
CA GLY A 58 7.09 18.38 -5.69
C GLY A 58 5.85 18.85 -6.45
N THR A 59 5.91 18.82 -7.78
CA THR A 59 4.84 19.27 -8.68
C THR A 59 3.92 18.14 -9.18
N TRP A 60 4.08 16.92 -8.67
CA TRP A 60 3.26 15.78 -9.08
C TRP A 60 1.87 15.88 -8.45
N PRO A 61 0.78 15.79 -9.26
CA PRO A 61 -0.57 15.90 -8.72
C PRO A 61 -0.89 14.81 -7.69
N ASP A 62 -0.46 13.57 -7.97
CA ASP A 62 -0.56 12.43 -7.09
C ASP A 62 0.61 11.46 -7.29
N CYS A 63 0.72 10.50 -6.39
CA CYS A 63 1.62 9.37 -6.50
C CYS A 63 0.96 8.12 -5.92
N PHE A 64 1.55 6.96 -6.15
CA PHE A 64 1.01 5.68 -5.72
C PHE A 64 1.80 5.08 -4.56
N ASN A 65 1.06 4.45 -3.64
CA ASN A 65 1.62 3.46 -2.74
C ASN A 65 1.23 2.08 -3.28
N LEU A 66 2.20 1.33 -3.79
CA LEU A 66 1.97 0.00 -4.37
C LEU A 66 2.16 -1.13 -3.35
N GLY A 67 2.10 -0.80 -2.05
CA GLY A 67 2.14 -1.76 -0.97
C GLY A 67 0.90 -2.65 -0.92
N VAL A 68 -0.20 -2.27 -1.57
CA VAL A 68 -1.30 -3.15 -1.94
C VAL A 68 -1.61 -2.94 -3.41
N LEU A 69 -1.54 -4.02 -4.19
CA LEU A 69 -1.76 -3.98 -5.63
C LEU A 69 -2.50 -5.24 -6.06
N MET A 70 -3.61 -5.06 -6.76
CA MET A 70 -4.34 -6.16 -7.38
C MET A 70 -4.18 -6.06 -8.90
N ALA A 71 -4.01 -7.18 -9.58
CA ALA A 71 -3.98 -7.18 -11.03
C ALA A 71 -4.35 -8.53 -11.63
N ARG A 72 -4.86 -8.50 -12.85
CA ARG A 72 -4.93 -9.70 -13.70
C ARG A 72 -3.56 -9.97 -14.29
N ALA A 73 -3.27 -11.24 -14.56
CA ALA A 73 -2.11 -11.59 -15.37
C ALA A 73 -2.14 -10.80 -16.68
N GLN A 74 -0.99 -10.28 -17.09
CA GLN A 74 -0.81 -9.48 -18.31
C GLN A 74 -1.62 -8.18 -18.35
N ALA A 75 -2.06 -7.63 -17.21
CA ALA A 75 -2.71 -6.34 -17.15
C ALA A 75 -1.87 -5.26 -17.88
N PRO A 76 -2.44 -4.53 -18.87
CA PRO A 76 -1.70 -3.53 -19.64
C PRO A 76 -0.94 -2.52 -18.78
N TRP A 77 -1.58 -2.01 -17.74
CA TRP A 77 -0.96 -1.07 -16.80
C TRP A 77 0.33 -1.60 -16.16
N LEU A 78 0.37 -2.88 -15.77
CA LEU A 78 1.58 -3.49 -15.21
C LEU A 78 2.72 -3.58 -16.21
N ARG A 79 2.42 -3.85 -17.49
CA ARG A 79 3.44 -3.90 -18.54
C ARG A 79 4.07 -2.52 -18.76
N HIS A 80 3.25 -1.47 -18.76
CA HIS A 80 3.75 -0.10 -18.79
C HIS A 80 4.62 0.23 -17.56
N TRP A 81 4.23 -0.26 -16.37
CA TRP A 81 5.03 -0.06 -15.17
C TRP A 81 6.35 -0.83 -15.19
N GLN A 82 6.35 -2.08 -15.66
CA GLN A 82 7.57 -2.86 -15.89
C GLN A 82 8.52 -2.19 -16.87
N ASP A 83 7.98 -1.59 -17.95
CA ASP A 83 8.78 -0.82 -18.89
C ASP A 83 9.37 0.43 -18.25
N ALA A 84 8.61 1.12 -17.37
CA ALA A 84 9.12 2.26 -16.60
C ALA A 84 10.23 1.87 -15.61
N LEU A 85 10.17 0.66 -15.01
CA LEU A 85 11.20 0.15 -14.10
C LEU A 85 12.56 -0.05 -14.78
N ARG A 86 12.61 -0.13 -16.12
CA ARG A 86 13.88 -0.19 -16.88
C ARG A 86 14.73 1.08 -16.73
N PHE A 87 14.09 2.20 -16.40
CA PHE A 87 14.73 3.50 -16.17
C PHE A 87 15.05 3.77 -14.70
N TYR A 88 15.09 2.72 -13.87
CA TYR A 88 15.49 2.81 -12.48
C TYR A 88 16.84 3.54 -12.32
N LYS A 89 16.87 4.45 -11.34
CA LYS A 89 18.07 5.14 -10.89
C LYS A 89 18.16 5.01 -9.38
N ARG A 90 19.32 4.58 -8.87
CA ARG A 90 19.50 4.30 -7.44
C ARG A 90 19.25 5.53 -6.57
N GLU A 91 19.71 6.70 -6.99
CA GLU A 91 19.52 7.98 -6.32
C GLU A 91 18.07 8.45 -6.26
N TRP A 92 17.19 7.83 -7.07
CA TRP A 92 15.79 8.20 -7.16
C TRP A 92 14.88 6.97 -7.24
N SER A 93 15.13 5.98 -6.37
CA SER A 93 14.41 4.70 -6.39
C SER A 93 12.90 4.85 -6.28
N SER A 94 12.43 5.85 -5.52
CA SER A 94 11.01 6.14 -5.40
C SER A 94 10.39 6.60 -6.72
N PHE A 95 11.14 7.23 -7.64
CA PHE A 95 10.61 7.74 -8.91
C PHE A 95 9.85 6.67 -9.70
N THR A 96 10.50 5.53 -9.95
CA THR A 96 9.90 4.43 -10.70
C THR A 96 8.86 3.67 -9.89
N ALA A 97 8.96 3.69 -8.56
CA ALA A 97 8.09 2.94 -7.66
C ALA A 97 6.77 3.66 -7.34
N THR A 98 6.78 5.00 -7.22
CA THR A 98 5.63 5.78 -6.74
C THR A 98 5.16 6.87 -7.71
N TYR A 99 6.06 7.45 -8.52
CA TYR A 99 5.74 8.58 -9.41
C TYR A 99 5.37 8.13 -10.82
N MET A 100 6.20 7.28 -11.44
CA MET A 100 5.93 6.76 -12.78
C MET A 100 4.58 6.03 -12.93
N PRO A 101 4.10 5.27 -11.92
CA PRO A 101 2.73 4.77 -11.88
C PRO A 101 1.65 5.82 -12.18
N TYR A 102 1.84 7.06 -11.68
CA TYR A 102 0.93 8.16 -11.93
C TYR A 102 0.99 8.65 -13.38
N LYS A 103 2.19 8.77 -13.99
CA LYS A 103 2.28 9.07 -15.44
C LYS A 103 1.59 8.03 -16.30
N ILE A 104 1.73 6.76 -15.94
CA ILE A 104 1.06 5.68 -16.66
C ILE A 104 -0.45 5.84 -16.55
N LEU A 105 -0.99 6.17 -15.37
CA LEU A 105 -2.41 6.49 -15.21
C LEU A 105 -2.85 7.66 -16.11
N GLU A 106 -2.08 8.75 -16.17
CA GLU A 106 -2.41 9.92 -17.00
C GLU A 106 -2.53 9.55 -18.49
N HIS A 107 -1.65 8.68 -18.98
CA HIS A 107 -1.67 8.21 -20.37
C HIS A 107 -2.69 7.09 -20.63
N HIS A 108 -3.00 6.28 -19.60
CA HIS A 108 -3.80 5.06 -19.69
C HIS A 108 -4.88 4.99 -18.59
N PRO A 109 -5.82 5.96 -18.51
CA PRO A 109 -6.71 6.12 -17.36
C PRO A 109 -7.74 4.99 -17.17
N ARG A 110 -7.89 4.10 -18.16
CA ARG A 110 -8.85 2.96 -18.12
C ARG A 110 -8.20 1.65 -17.70
N GLU A 111 -6.88 1.60 -17.57
CA GLU A 111 -6.15 0.36 -17.31
C GLU A 111 -5.94 0.09 -15.81
N LEU A 112 -6.16 1.09 -14.97
CA LEU A 112 -6.04 1.01 -13.52
C LEU A 112 -7.26 1.65 -12.86
N LEU A 113 -7.91 0.91 -11.96
CA LEU A 113 -8.81 1.52 -10.98
C LEU A 113 -7.98 2.08 -9.84
N VAL A 114 -8.13 3.38 -9.57
CA VAL A 114 -7.69 3.96 -8.30
C VAL A 114 -8.82 3.82 -7.29
N TYR A 115 -8.62 3.00 -6.26
CA TYR A 115 -9.60 2.74 -5.22
C TYR A 115 -9.09 3.22 -3.86
N ASP A 116 -9.67 4.29 -3.36
CA ASP A 116 -9.26 4.99 -2.14
C ASP A 116 -9.51 4.20 -0.84
N ARG A 117 -10.32 3.13 -0.89
CA ARG A 117 -10.54 2.22 0.26
C ARG A 117 -9.76 0.90 0.18
N LEU A 118 -8.90 0.73 -0.82
CA LEU A 118 -8.07 -0.46 -0.94
C LEU A 118 -7.12 -0.61 0.25
N GLN A 119 -6.44 0.48 0.61
CA GLN A 119 -5.58 0.56 1.79
C GLN A 119 -5.58 1.96 2.37
N VAL A 120 -5.30 2.07 3.67
CA VAL A 120 -4.90 3.33 4.33
C VAL A 120 -3.47 3.19 4.79
N ILE A 121 -2.64 4.16 4.40
CA ILE A 121 -1.25 4.19 4.82
C ILE A 121 -1.16 4.94 6.15
N CYS A 122 -0.49 4.33 7.13
CA CYS A 122 -0.20 4.93 8.41
C CYS A 122 1.31 5.15 8.55
N PHE A 123 1.70 6.35 8.94
CA PHE A 123 3.09 6.78 9.08
C PHE A 123 3.24 7.64 10.33
N ARG A 124 4.14 7.23 11.22
CA ARG A 124 4.39 7.85 12.53
C ARG A 124 3.11 8.03 13.34
N ASP A 125 2.37 6.94 13.48
CA ASP A 125 1.11 6.83 14.23
C ASP A 125 -0.06 7.67 13.70
N ILE A 126 0.06 8.23 12.50
CA ILE A 126 -1.02 8.95 11.80
C ILE A 126 -1.44 8.13 10.59
N CYS A 127 -2.73 7.86 10.45
CA CYS A 127 -3.28 7.18 9.28
C CYS A 127 -3.85 8.19 8.28
N HIS A 128 -3.56 8.00 7.00
CA HIS A 128 -3.80 8.96 5.93
C HIS A 128 -4.84 8.48 4.91
N PRO A 129 -6.14 8.62 5.23
CA PRO A 129 -7.22 8.28 4.31
C PRO A 129 -7.26 9.23 3.10
N THR A 130 -7.04 8.70 1.90
CA THR A 130 -6.89 9.51 0.67
C THR A 130 -8.19 10.07 0.11
N TRP A 131 -9.33 9.67 0.66
CA TRP A 131 -10.65 10.23 0.31
C TRP A 131 -11.02 11.47 1.13
N GLN A 132 -10.25 11.80 2.17
CA GLN A 132 -10.53 12.98 2.99
C GLN A 132 -10.08 14.26 2.28
N GLN A 133 -10.75 15.36 2.62
CA GLN A 133 -10.28 16.68 2.23
C GLN A 133 -8.86 16.90 2.77
N ASP A 134 -7.99 17.51 1.95
CA ASP A 134 -6.60 17.80 2.31
C ASP A 134 -5.80 16.56 2.75
N PHE A 135 -6.09 15.39 2.17
CA PHE A 135 -5.30 14.17 2.41
C PHE A 135 -3.84 14.33 1.94
N ARG A 136 -3.63 15.13 0.89
CA ARG A 136 -2.32 15.50 0.36
C ARG A 136 -1.60 16.39 1.34
N ARG A 137 -0.55 15.87 1.97
CA ARG A 137 0.22 16.59 3.01
C ARG A 137 1.71 16.38 2.81
N ALA A 138 2.53 17.28 3.35
CA ALA A 138 3.96 17.04 3.40
C ALA A 138 4.25 15.79 4.25
N ILE A 139 5.24 14.98 3.89
CA ILE A 139 5.61 13.76 4.65
C ILE A 139 6.01 14.05 6.11
N GLN A 140 6.42 15.28 6.41
CA GLN A 140 6.78 15.72 7.77
C GLN A 140 5.60 16.35 8.53
N ASP A 141 4.42 16.46 7.92
CA ASP A 141 3.21 16.94 8.60
C ASP A 141 2.77 15.95 9.67
N LYS A 142 2.72 16.40 10.92
CA LYS A 142 2.36 15.61 12.09
C LYS A 142 0.94 15.90 12.60
N ARG A 143 0.16 16.71 11.87
CA ARG A 143 -1.21 17.01 12.25
C ARG A 143 -2.07 15.75 12.08
N PRO A 144 -2.95 15.43 13.04
CA PRO A 144 -3.87 14.31 12.90
C PRO A 144 -4.77 14.51 11.68
N THR A 145 -5.24 13.40 11.11
CA THR A 145 -6.28 13.39 10.08
C THR A 145 -7.66 13.46 10.72
N LEU A 146 -8.70 13.69 9.92
CA LEU A 146 -10.06 13.63 10.45
C LEU A 146 -10.34 12.19 10.89
N PRO A 147 -11.14 11.97 11.95
CA PRO A 147 -11.54 10.62 12.34
C PRO A 147 -12.16 9.87 11.15
N PHE A 148 -11.82 8.59 11.03
CA PHE A 148 -12.44 7.69 10.06
C PHE A 148 -12.61 6.31 10.68
N GLN A 149 -13.58 5.55 10.15
CA GLN A 149 -13.78 4.17 10.57
C GLN A 149 -12.79 3.28 9.81
N TRP A 150 -11.80 2.74 10.50
CA TRP A 150 -10.79 1.87 9.88
C TRP A 150 -11.38 0.56 9.33
N ARG A 151 -12.59 0.20 9.76
CA ARG A 151 -13.36 -0.95 9.23
C ARG A 151 -13.92 -0.71 7.82
N ASP A 152 -13.97 0.54 7.37
CA ASP A 152 -14.46 0.91 6.03
C ASP A 152 -13.40 0.71 4.93
N VAL A 153 -12.19 0.26 5.30
CA VAL A 153 -11.11 -0.03 4.36
C VAL A 153 -10.71 -1.49 4.39
N HIS A 154 -10.07 -1.95 3.33
CA HIS A 154 -9.72 -3.37 3.19
C HIS A 154 -8.35 -3.70 3.78
N ALA A 155 -7.43 -2.75 3.80
CA ALA A 155 -6.10 -2.96 4.37
C ALA A 155 -5.57 -1.73 5.12
N ILE A 156 -4.73 -2.00 6.11
CA ILE A 156 -3.96 -0.99 6.84
C ILE A 156 -2.48 -1.25 6.57
N HIS A 157 -1.79 -0.25 6.04
CA HIS A 157 -0.38 -0.32 5.69
C HIS A 157 0.43 0.55 6.64
N VAL A 158 1.10 -0.05 7.63
CA VAL A 158 1.83 0.72 8.65
C VAL A 158 3.30 0.85 8.28
N THR A 159 3.64 1.98 7.66
CA THR A 159 4.96 2.20 7.04
C THR A 159 6.03 2.73 8.01
N GLN A 160 5.64 3.29 9.16
CA GLN A 160 6.58 3.65 10.22
C GLN A 160 5.83 3.83 11.56
N PRO A 161 6.27 3.22 12.67
CA PRO A 161 7.25 2.13 12.73
C PRO A 161 6.71 0.84 12.09
N LYS A 162 7.60 -0.02 11.57
CA LYS A 162 7.25 -1.32 10.97
C LYS A 162 7.77 -2.47 11.87
N PRO A 163 6.92 -3.18 12.63
CA PRO A 163 5.50 -2.95 12.89
C PRO A 163 5.27 -1.77 13.86
N PRO A 164 4.02 -1.28 14.02
CA PRO A 164 3.68 -0.35 15.10
C PRO A 164 3.96 -0.99 16.46
N THR A 165 4.23 -0.17 17.48
CA THR A 165 4.54 -0.64 18.85
C THR A 165 3.50 -1.61 19.39
N SER A 166 2.22 -1.34 19.12
CA SER A 166 1.10 -2.17 19.55
C SER A 166 1.00 -3.52 18.85
N TRP A 167 1.80 -3.77 17.80
CA TRP A 167 1.91 -5.06 17.13
C TRP A 167 3.26 -5.76 17.36
N ALA A 168 4.14 -5.19 18.20
CA ALA A 168 5.46 -5.74 18.44
C ALA A 168 5.44 -7.13 19.11
N THR A 169 4.40 -7.43 19.90
CA THR A 169 4.20 -8.73 20.58
C THR A 169 2.70 -9.04 20.68
N PRO A 170 2.32 -10.33 20.84
CA PRO A 170 0.92 -10.69 21.13
C PRO A 170 0.35 -9.91 22.32
N ARG A 171 1.11 -9.86 23.44
CA ARG A 171 0.73 -9.06 24.61
C ARG A 171 0.44 -7.60 24.27
N ALA A 172 1.29 -6.94 23.48
CA ALA A 172 1.08 -5.54 23.08
C ALA A 172 -0.24 -5.35 22.31
N VAL A 173 -0.61 -6.31 21.46
CA VAL A 173 -1.89 -6.29 20.74
C VAL A 173 -3.07 -6.35 21.72
N PHE A 174 -3.01 -7.24 22.70
CA PHE A 174 -4.13 -7.43 23.64
C PHE A 174 -4.23 -6.37 24.73
N THR A 175 -3.12 -5.80 25.18
CA THR A 175 -3.12 -4.78 26.24
C THR A 175 -3.15 -3.34 25.72
N GLY A 176 -2.81 -3.11 24.45
CA GLY A 176 -2.77 -1.78 23.84
C GLY A 176 -4.16 -1.14 23.73
N GLN A 177 -4.22 0.17 23.91
CA GLN A 177 -5.47 0.95 23.87
C GLN A 177 -5.60 1.82 22.61
N ASP A 178 -4.59 1.82 21.74
CA ASP A 178 -4.63 2.57 20.48
C ASP A 178 -5.39 1.82 19.37
N VAL A 179 -5.61 2.53 18.25
CA VAL A 179 -6.30 2.00 17.08
C VAL A 179 -5.57 0.81 16.46
N PHE A 180 -4.24 0.77 16.52
CA PHE A 180 -3.49 -0.36 15.97
C PHE A 180 -3.75 -1.61 16.82
N ALA A 181 -3.70 -1.50 18.14
CA ALA A 181 -4.04 -2.61 19.04
C ALA A 181 -5.47 -3.13 18.77
N GLU A 182 -6.43 -2.24 18.54
CA GLU A 182 -7.80 -2.61 18.15
C GLU A 182 -7.85 -3.39 16.82
N ILE A 183 -7.19 -2.88 15.77
CA ILE A 183 -7.07 -3.54 14.47
C ILE A 183 -6.43 -4.93 14.64
N GLY A 184 -5.35 -5.01 15.40
CA GLY A 184 -4.60 -6.25 15.64
C GLY A 184 -5.46 -7.31 16.32
N ARG A 185 -6.20 -6.94 17.38
CA ARG A 185 -7.13 -7.85 18.07
C ARG A 185 -8.20 -8.34 17.11
N TYR A 186 -8.83 -7.44 16.37
CA TYR A 186 -9.88 -7.79 15.43
C TYR A 186 -9.39 -8.75 14.33
N VAL A 187 -8.17 -8.57 13.81
CA VAL A 187 -7.59 -9.47 12.80
C VAL A 187 -7.29 -10.85 13.39
N LEU A 188 -6.78 -10.92 14.62
CA LEU A 188 -6.56 -12.19 15.31
C LEU A 188 -7.88 -12.92 15.59
N GLU A 189 -8.92 -12.20 16.01
CA GLU A 189 -10.26 -12.75 16.23
C GLU A 189 -10.85 -13.30 14.93
N THR A 190 -10.84 -12.50 13.86
CA THR A 190 -11.43 -12.87 12.57
C THR A 190 -10.67 -14.02 11.89
N SER A 191 -9.38 -14.17 12.17
CA SER A 191 -8.55 -15.28 11.66
C SER A 191 -8.60 -16.55 12.52
N GLY A 192 -9.40 -16.58 13.60
CA GLY A 192 -9.48 -17.72 14.51
C GLY A 192 -8.23 -17.93 15.38
N ARG A 193 -7.43 -16.87 15.57
CA ARG A 193 -6.15 -16.88 16.30
C ARG A 193 -6.22 -16.22 17.68
N SER A 194 -7.41 -16.07 18.25
CA SER A 194 -7.59 -15.49 19.60
C SER A 194 -6.85 -16.24 20.71
N HIS A 195 -6.49 -17.52 20.52
CA HIS A 195 -5.69 -18.29 21.48
C HIS A 195 -4.31 -17.68 21.77
N LEU A 196 -3.77 -16.87 20.86
CA LEU A 196 -2.51 -16.13 21.08
C LEU A 196 -2.60 -15.07 22.19
N GLN A 197 -3.78 -14.85 22.77
CA GLN A 197 -3.95 -14.03 23.97
C GLN A 197 -3.31 -14.66 25.22
N GLN A 198 -3.13 -15.97 25.23
CA GLN A 198 -2.65 -16.72 26.40
C GLN A 198 -1.11 -16.89 26.43
N THR A 199 -0.42 -16.46 25.38
CA THR A 199 1.05 -16.51 25.21
C THR A 199 1.69 -15.14 25.37
#